data_AF-A0A3B0UP30-F1
#
_entry.id   AF-A0A3B0UP30-F1
#
_cell.length_a   1.000
_cell.length_b   1.000
_cell.length_c   1.000
_cell.angle_alpha   90.00
_cell.angle_beta   90.00
_cell.angle_gamma   90.00
#
_symmetry.space_group_name_H-M   'P 1'
#
loop_
_entity.id
_entity.type
_entity.pdbx_description
1 polymer ?
#
loop_
_entity_poly.entity_id
_entity_poly.type
_entity_poly.pdbx_seq_one_letter_code
_entity_poly.pdbx_strand_id
1 'polypeptide(L)' 'MYENYYGLTEKPFSLLPDPEYLYLSRHHQKALTLLEYGILNQAG' A
#
# COMPACT_ATOMS: atom_id res chain seq x y z
N MET A 1 -14.70 15.82 -13.04
CA MET A 1 -14.28 16.76 -14.13
C MET A 1 -12.99 16.26 -14.77
N TYR A 2 -11.97 15.98 -13.97
CA TYR A 2 -10.74 15.32 -14.44
C TYR A 2 -10.96 13.85 -14.81
N GLU A 3 -11.80 13.12 -14.07
CA GLU A 3 -12.03 11.68 -14.33
C GLU A 3 -12.56 11.42 -15.74
N ASN A 4 -13.66 12.10 -16.10
CA ASN A 4 -14.28 11.93 -17.42
C ASN A 4 -13.39 12.41 -18.58
N TYR A 5 -12.54 13.43 -18.36
CA TYR A 5 -11.67 13.97 -19.40
C TYR A 5 -10.45 13.08 -19.65
N TYR A 6 -9.88 12.51 -18.59
CA TYR A 6 -8.68 11.66 -18.67
C TYR A 6 -8.97 10.15 -18.60
N GLY A 7 -10.24 9.74 -18.49
CA GLY A 7 -10.65 8.35 -18.36
C GLY A 7 -10.19 7.71 -17.04
N LEU A 8 -10.04 8.50 -15.98
CA LEU A 8 -9.65 7.97 -14.67
C LEU A 8 -10.86 7.31 -14.00
N THR A 9 -10.62 6.18 -13.34
CA THR A 9 -11.64 5.45 -12.58
C THR A 9 -11.93 6.08 -11.22
N GLU A 10 -11.04 6.97 -10.77
CA GLU A 10 -11.07 7.57 -9.44
C GLU A 10 -10.51 8.98 -9.45
N LYS A 11 -10.71 9.68 -8.33
CA LYS A 11 -10.32 11.06 -8.16
C LYS A 11 -8.79 11.18 -8.18
N PRO A 12 -8.19 11.85 -9.18
CA PRO A 12 -6.76 12.08 -9.17
C PRO A 12 -6.38 13.01 -8.03
N PHE A 13 -5.14 12.86 -7.53
CA PHE A 13 -4.54 13.71 -6.49
C PHE A 13 -5.22 13.62 -5.11
N SER A 14 -5.56 12.40 -4.67
CA SER A 14 -5.89 12.17 -3.26
C SER A 14 -4.69 12.53 -2.38
N LEU A 15 -4.94 13.24 -1.27
CA LEU A 15 -3.93 13.51 -0.25
C LEU A 15 -3.69 12.31 0.67
N LEU A 16 -4.63 11.36 0.68
CA LEU A 16 -4.50 10.15 1.45
C LEU A 16 -3.74 9.10 0.61
N PRO A 17 -2.74 8.43 1.19
CA PRO A 17 -2.11 7.31 0.54
C PRO A 17 -3.14 6.19 0.39
N ASP A 18 -3.27 5.68 -0.83
CA ASP A 18 -4.15 4.56 -1.13
C ASP A 18 -3.33 3.25 -1.02
N PRO A 19 -3.72 2.31 -0.15
CA PRO A 19 -3.01 1.04 0.02
C PRO A 19 -3.02 0.17 -1.25
N GLU A 20 -3.98 0.31 -2.16
CA GLU A 20 -4.00 -0.42 -3.44
C GLU A 20 -2.80 -0.02 -4.32
N TYR A 21 -2.26 1.17 -4.10
CA TYR A 21 -1.09 1.70 -4.79
C TYR A 21 0.22 1.49 -4.02
N LEU A 22 0.22 0.63 -3.00
CA LEU A 22 1.42 0.34 -2.21
C LEU A 22 2.49 -0.38 -3.06
N TYR A 23 3.58 0.32 -3.36
CA TYR A 23 4.75 -0.30 -3.96
C TYR A 23 5.60 -1.01 -2.90
N LEU A 24 5.53 -2.33 -2.87
CA LEU A 24 6.34 -3.18 -1.98
C LEU A 24 7.79 -3.28 -2.46
N SER A 25 8.57 -2.22 -2.23
CA SER A 25 10.02 -2.22 -2.42
C SER A 25 10.71 -3.32 -1.60
N ARG A 26 11.95 -3.65 -1.95
CA ARG A 26 12.76 -4.65 -1.23
C ARG A 26 12.86 -4.36 0.28
N HIS A 27 12.86 -3.08 0.69
CA HIS A 27 12.89 -2.70 2.10
C HIS A 27 11.53 -2.95 2.77
N HIS A 28 10.43 -2.62 2.10
CA HIS A 28 9.07 -2.87 2.60
C HIS A 28 8.82 -4.37 2.77
N GLN A 29 9.24 -5.19 1.81
CA GLN A 29 9.10 -6.65 1.88
C GLN A 29 9.84 -7.24 3.09
N LYS A 30 11.10 -6.84 3.31
CA LYS A 30 11.88 -7.30 4.47
C LYS A 30 11.23 -6.90 5.80
N ALA A 31 10.74 -5.66 5.90
CA ALA A 31 10.06 -5.17 7.09
C ALA A 31 8.78 -5.97 7.35
N LEU A 32 8.00 -6.27 6.30
CA LEU A 32 6.79 -7.08 6.40
C LEU A 32 7.10 -8.49 6.89
N THR A 33 8.10 -9.16 6.31
CA THR A 33 8.51 -10.51 6.75
C THR A 33 8.95 -10.52 8.21
N LEU A 34 9.69 -9.50 8.66
CA LEU A 34 10.10 -9.39 10.06
C LEU A 34 8.89 -9.19 10.99
N LEU A 35 7.92 -8.37 10.57
CA LEU A 35 6.68 -8.14 11.31
C LEU A 35 5.86 -9.43 11.43
N GLU A 36 5.66 -10.14 10.33
CA GLU A 36 4.97 -11.44 10.30
C GLU A 36 5.65 -12.45 11.21
N TYR A 37 6.98 -12.56 11.13
CA TYR A 37 7.74 -13.41 12.03
C TYR A 37 7.55 -13.00 13.50
N GLY A 38 7.61 -11.71 13.82
CA GLY A 38 7.37 -11.21 15.18
C GLY A 38 5.99 -11.61 15.71
N ILE A 39 4.94 -11.46 14.91
CA ILE A 39 3.57 -11.82 15.29
C ILE A 39 3.43 -13.33 15.49
N LEU A 40 3.97 -14.15 14.58
CA LEU A 40 3.90 -15.61 14.67
C LEU A 40 4.67 -16.15 15.88
N ASN A 41 5.79 -15.53 16.25
CA ASN A 41 6.62 -15.99 17.37
C ASN A 41 6.22 -15.38 18.74
N GLN A 42 5.44 -14.29 18.76
CA GLN A 42 4.88 -13.72 20.01
C GLN A 42 3.56 -14.39 20.44
N ALA A 43 2.99 -15.27 19.62
CA ALA A 43 1.83 -16.10 19.98
C ALA A 43 2.24 -17.39 20.74
N GLY A 44 3.23 -17.29 21.63
CA GLY A 44 3.77 -18.38 22.45
C GLY A 44 3.59 -18.12 23.94
#